data_AF-A0A2A2VID5-F1
#
_entry.id   AF-A0A2A2VID5-F1
#
_cell.length_a   1.000
_cell.length_b   1.000
_cell.length_c   1.000
_cell.angle_alpha   90.00
_cell.angle_beta   90.00
_cell.angle_gamma   90.00
#
_symmetry.space_group_name_H-M   'P 1'
#
loop_
_entity.id
_entity.type
_entity.pdbx_description
1 polymer ?
#
loop_
_entity_poly.entity_id
_entity_poly.type
_entity_poly.pdbx_seq_one_letter_code
_entity_poly.pdbx_strand_id
1 'polypeptide(L)'
;MTSSQASRFSPDQPPQSFCAHLTERARALFGAHPFAEELSEEQVGSLLPEYLAMSQAFPHLQAGSQKDLIFDAMHHNRDLPRDIELTSVVANFICWDETGGYGRVLQGGKAALPDILLTENFHSNLFRRDASRLLGRAIRPNYSATTKRYLHSLYDGLSAKDPVVRCAYMVAFELHAADMIQALWTTTVKTFDASPDDLEYFRSHVGGKDPAERYHGEMTSRLIGELVPAARNGFFLDEFDRAYRLNLQWCHDLLRIVSLEQNDRSEIEHRGHCHCGSVKFRVRAPRQLSAVRCNCSICQMSGFMHLLVPGDRLTIECGEEFLITYQFNKNIARHTFCRVCGVKPFYRPRSNPAGFSINVRCLDKTTIESIRIDEFDGEHWEQAFGSMQPGPKLCTEEQTPE
;
A
#
# COMPACT_ATOMS: atom_id res chain seq x y z
N MET A 1 15.41 -29.12 29.32
CA MET A 1 14.69 -30.12 28.49
C MET A 1 13.88 -29.37 27.45
N THR A 2 14.52 -29.09 26.32
CA THR A 2 13.96 -28.38 25.16
C THR A 2 13.58 -29.43 24.13
N SER A 3 12.28 -29.70 24.00
CA SER A 3 11.75 -30.61 22.99
C SER A 3 11.28 -29.80 21.77
N SER A 4 12.03 -29.97 20.70
CA SER A 4 11.73 -29.70 19.28
C SER A 4 10.24 -29.56 18.92
N GLN A 5 9.84 -28.37 18.47
CA GLN A 5 8.62 -28.14 17.69
C GLN A 5 8.82 -28.40 16.17
N ALA A 6 9.94 -29.02 15.77
CA ALA A 6 10.32 -29.15 14.35
C ALA A 6 9.68 -30.35 13.61
N SER A 7 8.61 -30.95 14.13
CA SER A 7 8.07 -32.25 13.65
C SER A 7 6.58 -32.23 13.26
N ARG A 8 6.03 -31.11 12.79
CA ARG A 8 4.62 -31.06 12.31
C ARG A 8 4.45 -30.95 10.80
N PHE A 9 5.52 -30.81 10.05
CA PHE A 9 5.47 -30.52 8.62
C PHE A 9 5.84 -31.77 7.82
N SER A 10 4.85 -32.62 7.52
CA SER A 10 5.00 -33.71 6.55
C SER A 10 4.22 -33.36 5.28
N PRO A 11 4.76 -33.62 4.08
CA PRO A 11 4.04 -33.46 2.81
C PRO A 11 2.72 -34.29 2.71
N ASP A 12 2.47 -35.18 3.67
CA ASP A 12 1.26 -36.00 3.77
C ASP A 12 0.09 -35.36 4.54
N GLN A 13 0.24 -34.15 5.10
CA GLN A 13 -0.90 -33.44 5.72
C GLN A 13 -1.83 -32.87 4.64
N PRO A 14 -3.16 -33.01 4.78
CA PRO A 14 -4.10 -32.53 3.76
C PRO A 14 -3.96 -31.01 3.57
N PRO A 15 -3.95 -30.49 2.32
CA PRO A 15 -3.72 -29.07 2.01
C PRO A 15 -4.60 -28.09 2.81
N GLN A 16 -5.84 -28.48 3.10
CA GLN A 16 -6.80 -27.70 3.89
C GLN A 16 -6.34 -27.46 5.35
N SER A 17 -5.49 -28.33 5.91
CA SER A 17 -4.95 -28.15 7.26
C SER A 17 -3.84 -27.10 7.32
N PHE A 18 -3.12 -26.85 6.21
CA PHE A 18 -1.99 -25.94 6.19
C PHE A 18 -2.40 -24.48 6.04
N CYS A 19 -3.32 -24.16 5.14
CA CYS A 19 -3.89 -22.81 5.07
C CYS A 19 -4.65 -22.43 6.33
N ALA A 20 -5.38 -23.36 6.94
CA ALA A 20 -5.99 -23.13 8.24
C ALA A 20 -4.93 -22.77 9.31
N HIS A 21 -3.80 -23.49 9.33
CA HIS A 21 -2.69 -23.19 10.23
C HIS A 21 -2.06 -21.81 9.96
N LEU A 22 -1.84 -21.44 8.70
CA LEU A 22 -1.31 -20.12 8.34
C LEU A 22 -2.27 -18.99 8.70
N THR A 23 -3.58 -19.19 8.50
CA THR A 23 -4.61 -18.23 8.94
C THR A 23 -4.63 -18.08 10.45
N GLU A 24 -4.56 -19.17 11.21
CA GLU A 24 -4.44 -19.14 12.68
C GLU A 24 -3.17 -18.42 13.13
N ARG A 25 -2.04 -18.71 12.48
CA ARG A 25 -0.75 -18.03 12.73
C ARG A 25 -0.87 -16.54 12.49
N ALA A 26 -1.40 -16.12 11.34
CA ALA A 26 -1.55 -14.71 11.00
C ALA A 26 -2.44 -13.99 12.03
N ARG A 27 -3.57 -14.58 12.42
CA ARG A 27 -4.45 -14.02 13.47
C ARG A 27 -3.75 -13.94 14.82
N ALA A 28 -2.95 -14.94 15.19
CA ALA A 28 -2.21 -14.94 16.45
C ALA A 28 -1.09 -13.88 16.48
N LEU A 29 -0.44 -13.61 15.35
CA LEU A 29 0.67 -12.65 15.26
C LEU A 29 0.20 -11.21 15.04
N PHE A 30 -0.86 -11.01 14.26
CA PHE A 30 -1.25 -9.69 13.76
C PHE A 30 -2.63 -9.22 14.27
N GLY A 31 -3.40 -10.10 14.93
CA GLY A 31 -4.71 -9.77 15.46
C GLY A 31 -5.83 -9.79 14.42
N ALA A 32 -6.90 -9.05 14.70
CA ALA A 32 -8.05 -8.93 13.81
C ALA A 32 -7.74 -7.96 12.66
N HIS A 33 -8.35 -8.19 11.50
CA HIS A 33 -8.17 -7.33 10.33
C HIS A 33 -8.69 -5.90 10.62
N PRO A 34 -7.95 -4.83 10.29
CA PRO A 34 -8.32 -3.45 10.62
C PRO A 34 -9.65 -3.00 10.01
N PHE A 35 -10.04 -3.52 8.85
CA PHE A 35 -11.35 -3.20 8.26
C PHE A 35 -12.54 -3.80 9.01
N ALA A 36 -12.31 -4.68 10.00
CA ALA A 36 -13.38 -5.22 10.85
C ALA A 36 -13.78 -4.24 11.98
N GLU A 37 -13.05 -3.14 12.16
CA GLU A 37 -13.44 -2.06 13.07
C GLU A 37 -14.69 -1.34 12.56
N GLU A 38 -15.44 -0.71 13.46
CA GLU A 38 -16.60 0.11 13.06
C GLU A 38 -16.11 1.37 12.35
N LEU A 39 -16.36 1.46 11.04
CA LEU A 39 -16.00 2.60 10.20
C LEU A 39 -17.24 3.43 9.85
N SER A 40 -17.12 4.75 9.89
CA SER A 40 -18.17 5.66 9.42
C SER A 40 -18.30 5.64 7.90
N GLU A 41 -19.45 6.08 7.36
CA GLU A 41 -19.69 6.13 5.91
C GLU A 41 -18.60 6.91 5.16
N GLU A 42 -18.09 7.98 5.75
CA GLU A 42 -17.00 8.76 5.16
C GLU A 42 -15.67 8.00 5.19
N GLN A 43 -15.39 7.23 6.25
CA GLN A 43 -14.17 6.40 6.29
C GLN A 43 -14.20 5.34 5.21
N VAL A 44 -15.35 4.65 5.08
CA VAL A 44 -15.54 3.67 4.02
C VAL A 44 -15.48 4.35 2.65
N GLY A 45 -16.09 5.53 2.51
CA GLY A 45 -16.07 6.32 1.27
C GLY A 45 -14.68 6.74 0.80
N SER A 46 -13.73 7.01 1.71
CA SER A 46 -12.33 7.26 1.38
C SER A 46 -11.53 5.97 1.16
N LEU A 47 -11.92 4.86 1.77
CA LEU A 47 -11.28 3.56 1.61
C LEU A 47 -11.57 2.89 0.26
N LEU A 48 -12.82 2.93 -0.21
CA LEU A 48 -13.26 2.21 -1.42
C LEU A 48 -12.45 2.59 -2.68
N PRO A 49 -12.08 3.86 -2.95
CA PRO A 49 -11.21 4.22 -4.06
C PRO A 49 -9.81 3.57 -4.03
N GLU A 50 -9.22 3.41 -2.84
CA GLU A 50 -7.91 2.76 -2.66
C GLU A 50 -8.01 1.25 -2.88
N TYR A 51 -9.07 0.64 -2.35
CA TYR A 51 -9.38 -0.77 -2.59
C TYR A 51 -9.60 -1.04 -4.09
N LEU A 52 -10.36 -0.18 -4.77
CA LEU A 52 -10.58 -0.26 -6.21
C LEU A 52 -9.25 -0.18 -6.98
N ALA A 53 -8.32 0.69 -6.57
CA ALA A 53 -7.01 0.79 -7.20
C ALA A 53 -6.21 -0.51 -7.06
N MET A 54 -6.22 -1.13 -5.88
CA MET A 54 -5.57 -2.41 -5.64
C MET A 54 -6.21 -3.53 -6.46
N SER A 55 -7.53 -3.71 -6.37
CA SER A 55 -8.27 -4.75 -7.10
C SER A 55 -8.11 -4.62 -8.61
N GLN A 56 -8.07 -3.38 -9.13
CA GLN A 56 -7.85 -3.14 -10.55
C GLN A 56 -6.41 -3.47 -10.98
N ALA A 57 -5.40 -3.19 -10.15
CA ALA A 57 -4.00 -3.39 -10.52
C ALA A 57 -3.52 -4.84 -10.34
N PHE A 58 -4.01 -5.53 -9.31
CA PHE A 58 -3.52 -6.85 -8.91
C PHE A 58 -3.41 -7.87 -10.06
N PRO A 59 -4.45 -8.18 -10.86
CA PRO A 59 -4.34 -9.20 -11.90
C PRO A 59 -3.29 -8.84 -12.96
N HIS A 60 -3.07 -7.55 -13.22
CA HIS A 60 -2.07 -7.10 -14.18
C HIS A 60 -0.64 -7.14 -13.61
N LEU A 61 -0.47 -6.85 -12.32
CA LEU A 61 0.82 -6.98 -11.64
C LEU A 61 1.21 -8.46 -11.49
N GLN A 62 0.25 -9.32 -11.13
CA GLN A 62 0.46 -10.75 -11.01
C GLN A 62 0.83 -11.37 -12.36
N ALA A 63 0.14 -11.02 -13.45
CA ALA A 63 0.55 -11.42 -14.80
C ALA A 63 1.93 -10.84 -15.18
N GLY A 64 2.18 -9.57 -14.85
CA GLY A 64 3.44 -8.89 -15.15
C GLY A 64 4.64 -9.43 -14.38
N SER A 65 4.44 -10.09 -13.23
CA SER A 65 5.52 -10.66 -12.41
C SER A 65 6.28 -11.77 -13.15
N GLN A 66 5.57 -12.51 -14.01
CA GLN A 66 6.13 -13.59 -14.82
C GLN A 66 7.16 -13.09 -15.85
N LYS A 67 7.02 -11.84 -16.31
CA LYS A 67 7.96 -11.22 -17.25
C LYS A 67 9.38 -11.28 -16.71
N ASP A 68 9.59 -10.86 -15.45
CA ASP A 68 10.93 -10.77 -14.88
C ASP A 68 11.58 -12.15 -14.72
N LEU A 69 10.78 -13.17 -14.40
CA LEU A 69 11.22 -14.56 -14.27
C LEU A 69 11.64 -15.16 -15.62
N ILE A 70 10.88 -14.89 -16.68
CA ILE A 70 11.20 -15.34 -18.04
C ILE A 70 12.45 -14.63 -18.56
N PHE A 71 12.55 -13.32 -18.36
CA PHE A 71 13.71 -12.55 -18.80
C PHE A 71 14.98 -13.00 -18.06
N ASP A 72 14.88 -13.37 -16.77
CA ASP A 72 16.00 -13.99 -16.06
C ASP A 72 16.44 -15.31 -16.70
N ALA A 73 15.51 -16.20 -17.06
CA ALA A 73 15.85 -17.44 -17.76
C ALA A 73 16.49 -17.17 -19.14
N MET A 74 15.96 -16.20 -19.89
CA MET A 74 16.52 -15.77 -21.18
C MET A 74 17.94 -15.22 -21.04
N HIS A 75 18.18 -14.36 -20.05
CA HIS A 75 19.49 -13.75 -19.80
C HIS A 75 20.57 -14.79 -19.47
N HIS A 76 20.19 -15.88 -18.80
CA HIS A 76 21.10 -16.96 -18.44
C HIS A 76 21.11 -18.11 -19.47
N ASN A 77 20.36 -17.98 -20.57
CA ASN A 77 20.22 -19.00 -21.61
C ASN A 77 19.91 -20.41 -21.03
N ARG A 78 18.89 -20.47 -20.17
CA ARG A 78 18.45 -21.69 -19.48
C ARG A 78 16.98 -21.99 -19.73
N ASP A 79 16.60 -23.25 -19.59
CA ASP A 79 15.19 -23.65 -19.57
C ASP A 79 14.45 -22.95 -18.43
N LEU A 80 13.14 -22.77 -18.60
CA LEU A 80 12.30 -22.23 -17.56
C LEU A 80 12.21 -23.23 -16.39
N PRO A 81 12.62 -22.86 -15.18
CA PRO A 81 12.54 -23.75 -14.02
C PRO A 81 11.09 -24.16 -13.71
N ARG A 82 10.90 -25.41 -13.28
CA ARG A 82 9.59 -25.95 -12.87
C ARG A 82 8.90 -25.07 -11.83
N ASP A 83 9.64 -24.46 -10.91
CA ASP A 83 9.07 -23.57 -9.91
C ASP A 83 8.43 -22.32 -10.51
N ILE A 84 8.96 -21.80 -11.62
CA ILE A 84 8.37 -20.68 -12.34
C ILE A 84 7.11 -21.15 -13.05
N GLU A 85 7.14 -22.30 -13.74
CA GLU A 85 5.95 -22.88 -14.39
C GLU A 85 4.78 -23.09 -13.41
N LEU A 86 5.07 -23.66 -12.23
CA LEU A 86 4.08 -23.89 -11.17
C LEU A 86 3.47 -22.58 -10.66
N THR A 87 4.29 -21.58 -10.36
CA THR A 87 3.74 -20.28 -9.93
C THR A 87 2.97 -19.58 -11.04
N SER A 88 3.42 -19.70 -12.29
CA SER A 88 2.77 -19.07 -13.45
C SER A 88 1.39 -19.68 -13.74
N VAL A 89 1.20 -21.00 -13.65
CA VAL A 89 -0.12 -21.60 -13.90
C VAL A 89 -1.15 -21.18 -12.84
N VAL A 90 -0.74 -21.10 -11.57
CA VAL A 90 -1.60 -20.63 -10.48
C VAL A 90 -1.89 -19.13 -10.65
N ALA A 91 -0.86 -18.33 -10.93
CA ALA A 91 -1.01 -16.91 -11.22
C ALA A 91 -1.96 -16.65 -12.40
N ASN A 92 -1.84 -17.41 -13.50
CA ASN A 92 -2.70 -17.28 -14.67
C ASN A 92 -4.17 -17.58 -14.35
N PHE A 93 -4.43 -18.61 -13.54
CA PHE A 93 -5.79 -18.89 -13.09
C PHE A 93 -6.36 -17.73 -12.27
N ILE A 94 -5.61 -17.25 -11.27
CA ILE A 94 -6.04 -16.15 -10.41
C ILE A 94 -6.33 -14.91 -11.26
N CYS A 95 -5.42 -14.53 -12.16
CA CYS A 95 -5.64 -13.40 -13.07
C CYS A 95 -6.88 -13.60 -13.96
N TRP A 96 -7.14 -14.83 -14.41
CA TRP A 96 -8.30 -15.15 -15.24
C TRP A 96 -9.62 -15.09 -14.46
N ASP A 97 -9.62 -15.51 -13.20
CA ASP A 97 -10.76 -15.33 -12.30
C ASP A 97 -11.03 -13.85 -11.97
N GLU A 98 -9.99 -13.10 -11.59
CA GLU A 98 -10.08 -11.67 -11.29
C GLU A 98 -10.54 -10.83 -12.49
N THR A 99 -10.31 -11.32 -13.71
CA THR A 99 -10.83 -10.75 -14.96
C THR A 99 -12.18 -11.36 -15.39
N GLY A 100 -12.90 -11.98 -14.46
CA GLY A 100 -14.27 -12.48 -14.63
C GLY A 100 -14.41 -13.74 -15.48
N GLY A 101 -13.30 -14.33 -15.94
CA GLY A 101 -13.32 -15.44 -16.89
C GLY A 101 -13.82 -16.75 -16.29
N TYR A 102 -13.34 -17.11 -15.11
CA TYR A 102 -13.70 -18.37 -14.46
C TYR A 102 -15.18 -18.43 -14.08
N GLY A 103 -15.70 -17.41 -13.40
CA GLY A 103 -17.13 -17.33 -13.05
C GLY A 103 -18.07 -17.43 -14.25
N ARG A 104 -17.67 -16.86 -15.40
CA ARG A 104 -18.43 -16.96 -16.66
C ARG A 104 -18.46 -18.38 -17.22
N VAL A 105 -17.31 -19.05 -17.24
CA VAL A 105 -17.22 -20.44 -17.72
C VAL A 105 -17.91 -21.41 -16.78
N LEU A 106 -17.90 -21.18 -15.46
CA LEU A 106 -18.69 -21.98 -14.52
C LEU A 106 -20.20 -21.92 -14.82
N GLN A 107 -20.72 -20.76 -15.20
CA GLN A 107 -22.15 -20.57 -15.46
C GLN A 107 -22.59 -21.02 -16.86
N GLY A 108 -21.81 -20.71 -17.90
CA GLY A 108 -22.18 -20.93 -19.30
C GLY A 108 -21.35 -21.98 -20.03
N GLY A 109 -20.41 -22.64 -19.35
CA GLY A 109 -19.47 -23.57 -19.97
C GLY A 109 -18.62 -22.91 -21.06
N LYS A 110 -18.20 -23.70 -22.05
CA LYS A 110 -17.40 -23.19 -23.19
C LYS A 110 -18.14 -22.15 -24.03
N ALA A 111 -19.48 -22.15 -24.01
CA ALA A 111 -20.27 -21.19 -24.76
C ALA A 111 -20.12 -19.75 -24.23
N ALA A 112 -19.71 -19.58 -22.98
CA ALA A 112 -19.45 -18.26 -22.37
C ALA A 112 -18.05 -17.69 -22.67
N LEU A 113 -17.18 -18.43 -23.40
CA LEU A 113 -15.83 -17.94 -23.72
C LEU A 113 -15.80 -16.62 -24.52
N PRO A 114 -16.71 -16.33 -25.46
CA PRO A 114 -16.76 -15.03 -26.11
C PRO A 114 -17.01 -13.86 -25.12
N ASP A 115 -17.71 -14.14 -24.02
CA ASP A 115 -18.09 -13.13 -23.02
C ASP A 115 -16.95 -12.76 -22.06
N ILE A 116 -15.78 -13.42 -22.14
CA ILE A 116 -14.60 -13.03 -21.35
C ILE A 116 -14.05 -11.64 -21.74
N LEU A 117 -14.47 -11.13 -22.92
CA LEU A 117 -14.13 -9.77 -23.37
C LEU A 117 -15.00 -8.70 -22.71
N LEU A 118 -16.08 -9.08 -22.03
CA LEU A 118 -16.98 -8.18 -21.32
C LEU A 118 -16.33 -7.71 -20.01
N THR A 119 -15.49 -6.68 -20.12
CA THR A 119 -14.69 -6.17 -19.00
C THR A 119 -15.54 -5.73 -17.80
N GLU A 120 -16.81 -5.36 -17.98
CA GLU A 120 -17.74 -5.04 -16.90
C GLU A 120 -17.86 -6.14 -15.84
N ASN A 121 -17.49 -7.38 -16.19
CA ASN A 121 -17.52 -8.54 -15.31
C ASN A 121 -16.21 -8.77 -14.55
N PHE A 122 -15.18 -7.96 -14.80
CA PHE A 122 -13.95 -8.04 -14.03
C PHE A 122 -14.27 -7.68 -12.58
N HIS A 123 -13.63 -8.35 -11.63
CA HIS A 123 -13.89 -8.16 -10.20
C HIS A 123 -13.78 -6.69 -9.79
N SER A 124 -12.76 -5.98 -10.28
CA SER A 124 -12.62 -4.53 -10.05
C SER A 124 -13.75 -3.67 -10.63
N ASN A 125 -14.37 -4.09 -11.74
CA ASN A 125 -15.49 -3.38 -12.36
C ASN A 125 -16.83 -3.69 -11.67
N LEU A 126 -17.02 -4.93 -11.21
CA LEU A 126 -18.11 -5.30 -10.30
C LEU A 126 -18.03 -4.49 -9.01
N PHE A 127 -16.85 -4.45 -8.38
CA PHE A 127 -16.60 -3.66 -7.17
C PHE A 127 -16.86 -2.17 -7.40
N ARG A 128 -16.38 -1.62 -8.53
CA ARG A 128 -16.63 -0.21 -8.88
C ARG A 128 -18.12 0.11 -8.90
N ARG A 129 -18.94 -0.76 -9.49
CA ARG A 129 -20.39 -0.55 -9.59
C ARG A 129 -21.04 -0.60 -8.20
N ASP A 130 -20.70 -1.60 -7.40
CA ASP A 130 -21.23 -1.76 -6.04
C ASP A 130 -20.86 -0.58 -5.15
N ALA A 131 -19.58 -0.22 -5.13
CA ALA A 131 -19.08 0.93 -4.37
C ALA A 131 -19.66 2.26 -4.85
N SER A 132 -19.89 2.42 -6.17
CA SER A 132 -20.54 3.63 -6.70
C SER A 132 -22.01 3.71 -6.29
N ARG A 133 -22.72 2.57 -6.24
CA ARG A 133 -24.11 2.48 -5.77
C ARG A 133 -24.20 2.85 -4.30
N LEU A 134 -23.33 2.27 -3.47
CA LEU A 134 -23.26 2.54 -2.03
C LEU A 134 -23.02 4.02 -1.71
N LEU A 135 -22.10 4.66 -2.43
CA LEU A 135 -21.74 6.06 -2.21
C LEU A 135 -22.66 7.07 -2.94
N GLY A 136 -23.62 6.60 -3.73
CA GLY A 136 -24.49 7.44 -4.55
C GLY A 136 -23.75 8.27 -5.62
N ARG A 137 -22.49 7.93 -5.95
CA ARG A 137 -21.65 8.64 -6.91
C ARG A 137 -20.65 7.69 -7.57
N ALA A 138 -20.27 7.99 -8.81
CA ALA A 138 -19.22 7.24 -9.48
C ALA A 138 -17.88 7.36 -8.73
N ILE A 139 -17.22 6.22 -8.49
CA ILE A 139 -15.85 6.19 -7.95
C ILE A 139 -14.80 5.94 -9.03
N ARG A 140 -13.60 6.45 -8.79
CA ARG A 140 -12.39 6.19 -9.60
C ARG A 140 -11.32 5.58 -8.69
N PRO A 141 -10.43 4.72 -9.23
CA PRO A 141 -9.32 4.19 -8.44
C PRO A 141 -8.43 5.35 -7.95
N ASN A 142 -8.06 5.32 -6.66
CA ASN A 142 -7.07 6.24 -6.11
C ASN A 142 -5.74 5.51 -5.91
N TYR A 143 -4.79 5.75 -6.81
CA TYR A 143 -3.41 5.27 -6.66
C TYR A 143 -2.62 6.26 -5.80
N SER A 144 -2.95 6.32 -4.50
CA SER A 144 -2.23 7.15 -3.53
C SER A 144 -0.76 6.74 -3.43
N ALA A 145 0.07 7.59 -2.82
CA ALA A 145 1.46 7.24 -2.54
C ALA A 145 1.58 5.96 -1.68
N THR A 146 0.61 5.73 -0.78
CA THR A 146 0.51 4.54 0.06
C THR A 146 0.20 3.31 -0.79
N THR A 147 -0.87 3.34 -1.58
CA THR A 147 -1.27 2.21 -2.43
C THR A 147 -0.27 1.91 -3.53
N LYS A 148 0.35 2.92 -4.16
CA LYS A 148 1.43 2.69 -5.13
C LYS A 148 2.61 1.94 -4.52
N ARG A 149 3.05 2.35 -3.32
CA ARG A 149 4.16 1.71 -2.62
C ARG A 149 3.84 0.27 -2.24
N TYR A 150 2.63 0.02 -1.76
CA TYR A 150 2.14 -1.32 -1.48
C TYR A 150 2.18 -2.19 -2.74
N LEU A 151 1.58 -1.73 -3.85
CA LEU A 151 1.51 -2.47 -5.11
C LEU A 151 2.89 -2.78 -5.71
N HIS A 152 3.86 -1.86 -5.59
CA HIS A 152 5.24 -2.13 -5.98
C HIS A 152 5.90 -3.21 -5.11
N SER A 153 5.71 -3.13 -3.78
CA SER A 153 6.28 -4.11 -2.85
C SER A 153 5.66 -5.51 -3.04
N LEU A 154 4.36 -5.55 -3.33
CA LEU A 154 3.66 -6.78 -3.69
C LEU A 154 4.24 -7.37 -4.99
N TYR A 155 4.41 -6.54 -6.03
CA TYR A 155 5.01 -6.96 -7.29
C TYR A 155 6.41 -7.58 -7.09
N ASP A 156 7.28 -6.93 -6.30
CA ASP A 156 8.64 -7.40 -6.03
C ASP A 156 8.68 -8.81 -5.41
N GLY A 157 7.72 -9.12 -4.53
CA GLY A 157 7.60 -10.45 -3.95
C GLY A 157 7.03 -11.48 -4.93
N LEU A 158 6.05 -11.08 -5.75
CA LEU A 158 5.45 -11.94 -6.79
C LEU A 158 6.45 -12.24 -7.93
N SER A 159 7.39 -11.33 -8.22
CA SER A 159 8.45 -11.50 -9.21
C SER A 159 9.76 -12.04 -8.62
N ALA A 160 9.78 -12.40 -7.33
CA ALA A 160 10.98 -12.87 -6.66
C ALA A 160 11.56 -14.11 -7.35
N LYS A 161 12.87 -14.09 -7.59
CA LYS A 161 13.61 -15.22 -8.19
C LYS A 161 13.65 -16.44 -7.28
N ASP A 162 13.65 -16.22 -5.96
CA ASP A 162 13.56 -17.31 -4.99
C ASP A 162 12.13 -17.87 -4.96
N PRO A 163 11.93 -19.17 -5.26
CA PRO A 163 10.60 -19.74 -5.36
C PRO A 163 9.86 -19.80 -4.02
N VAL A 164 10.57 -19.87 -2.89
CA VAL A 164 9.96 -19.89 -1.56
C VAL A 164 9.44 -18.50 -1.20
N VAL A 165 10.18 -17.44 -1.52
CA VAL A 165 9.71 -16.05 -1.37
C VAL A 165 8.47 -15.84 -2.24
N ARG A 166 8.55 -16.20 -3.53
CA ARG A 166 7.43 -16.05 -4.46
C ARG A 166 6.17 -16.79 -4.00
N CYS A 167 6.33 -18.05 -3.58
CA CYS A 167 5.25 -18.84 -3.01
C CYS A 167 4.66 -18.18 -1.75
N ALA A 168 5.50 -17.69 -0.84
CA ALA A 168 5.05 -17.02 0.38
C ALA A 168 4.22 -15.77 0.09
N TYR A 169 4.60 -14.94 -0.88
CA TYR A 169 3.84 -13.76 -1.27
C TYR A 169 2.50 -14.10 -1.92
N MET A 170 2.46 -15.11 -2.80
CA MET A 170 1.21 -15.58 -3.40
C MET A 170 0.24 -16.09 -2.31
N VAL A 171 0.73 -16.95 -1.40
CA VAL A 171 -0.10 -17.50 -0.32
C VAL A 171 -0.55 -16.41 0.66
N ALA A 172 0.35 -15.52 1.06
CA ALA A 172 0.02 -14.43 1.98
C ALA A 172 -0.98 -13.44 1.38
N PHE A 173 -0.89 -13.15 0.09
CA PHE A 173 -1.86 -12.30 -0.60
C PHE A 173 -3.25 -12.95 -0.61
N GLU A 174 -3.39 -14.19 -1.07
CA GLU A 174 -4.70 -14.86 -1.11
C GLU A 174 -5.34 -15.01 0.27
N LEU A 175 -4.57 -15.43 1.29
CA LEU A 175 -5.11 -15.57 2.65
C LEU A 175 -5.50 -14.22 3.26
N HIS A 176 -4.72 -13.17 3.01
CA HIS A 176 -5.07 -11.83 3.44
C HIS A 176 -6.28 -11.27 2.67
N ALA A 177 -6.35 -11.50 1.36
CA ALA A 177 -7.45 -11.03 0.51
C ALA A 177 -8.79 -11.59 1.01
N ALA A 178 -8.86 -12.88 1.29
CA ALA A 178 -10.06 -13.50 1.85
C ALA A 178 -10.52 -12.84 3.17
N ASP A 179 -9.59 -12.60 4.10
CA ASP A 179 -9.91 -11.96 5.39
C ASP A 179 -10.28 -10.47 5.22
N MET A 180 -9.57 -9.76 4.34
CA MET A 180 -9.80 -8.36 4.02
C MET A 180 -11.17 -8.15 3.35
N ILE A 181 -11.52 -8.97 2.37
CA ILE A 181 -12.82 -8.89 1.66
C ILE A 181 -13.94 -9.19 2.64
N GLN A 182 -13.80 -10.23 3.48
CA GLN A 182 -14.78 -10.58 4.50
C GLN A 182 -14.98 -9.45 5.52
N ALA A 183 -13.89 -8.83 5.98
CA ALA A 183 -13.94 -7.71 6.91
C ALA A 183 -14.59 -6.48 6.26
N LEU A 184 -14.15 -6.12 5.05
CA LEU A 184 -14.71 -5.00 4.30
C LEU A 184 -16.20 -5.22 4.00
N TRP A 185 -16.60 -6.45 3.71
CA TRP A 185 -17.98 -6.83 3.48
C TRP A 185 -18.86 -6.55 4.68
N THR A 186 -18.49 -7.12 5.84
CA THR A 186 -19.22 -6.97 7.08
C THR A 186 -19.36 -5.49 7.46
N THR A 187 -18.28 -4.73 7.34
CA THR A 187 -18.28 -3.30 7.64
C THR A 187 -19.13 -2.51 6.65
N THR A 188 -19.02 -2.77 5.34
CA THR A 188 -19.77 -2.05 4.31
C THR A 188 -21.28 -2.29 4.44
N VAL A 189 -21.70 -3.54 4.61
CA VAL A 189 -23.11 -3.91 4.83
C VAL A 189 -23.69 -3.19 6.04
N LYS A 190 -22.94 -3.19 7.16
CA LYS A 190 -23.37 -2.53 8.40
C LYS A 190 -23.41 -1.02 8.27
N THR A 191 -22.39 -0.40 7.69
CA THR A 191 -22.24 1.06 7.61
C THR A 191 -23.26 1.70 6.67
N PHE A 192 -23.63 1.03 5.57
CA PHE A 192 -24.58 1.56 4.58
C PHE A 192 -25.99 0.96 4.68
N ASP A 193 -26.27 0.12 5.69
CA ASP A 193 -27.51 -0.66 5.83
C ASP A 193 -27.89 -1.38 4.51
N ALA A 194 -26.89 -1.91 3.82
CA ALA A 194 -27.04 -2.49 2.50
C ALA A 194 -27.41 -3.98 2.59
N SER A 195 -28.27 -4.46 1.70
CA SER A 195 -28.54 -5.90 1.61
C SER A 195 -27.27 -6.65 1.11
N PRO A 196 -26.85 -7.74 1.80
CA PRO A 196 -25.81 -8.64 1.29
C PRO A 196 -26.08 -9.16 -0.12
N ASP A 197 -27.35 -9.30 -0.49
CA ASP A 197 -27.74 -9.77 -1.82
C ASP A 197 -27.70 -8.65 -2.88
N ASP A 198 -27.34 -7.41 -2.55
CA ASP A 198 -27.34 -6.29 -3.51
C ASP A 198 -25.95 -5.96 -4.08
N LEU A 199 -24.91 -6.62 -3.59
CA LEU A 199 -23.51 -6.29 -3.90
C LEU A 199 -22.83 -7.48 -4.60
N GLU A 200 -22.78 -7.43 -5.93
CA GLU A 200 -22.37 -8.54 -6.80
C GLU A 200 -20.90 -8.95 -6.60
N TYR A 201 -19.99 -8.00 -6.38
CA TYR A 201 -18.57 -8.29 -6.12
C TYR A 201 -18.39 -9.12 -4.85
N PHE A 202 -19.01 -8.68 -3.75
CA PHE A 202 -18.87 -9.38 -2.49
C PHE A 202 -19.62 -10.71 -2.51
N ARG A 203 -20.70 -10.82 -3.27
CA ARG A 203 -21.36 -12.11 -3.54
C ARG A 203 -20.40 -13.07 -4.24
N SER A 204 -19.64 -12.63 -5.24
CA SER A 204 -18.72 -13.53 -5.94
C SER A 204 -17.56 -14.03 -5.07
N HIS A 205 -17.12 -13.26 -4.07
CA HIS A 205 -16.00 -13.61 -3.20
C HIS A 205 -16.43 -14.24 -1.86
N VAL A 206 -17.48 -13.73 -1.21
CA VAL A 206 -17.88 -14.06 0.17
C VAL A 206 -19.19 -14.83 0.24
N GLY A 207 -20.14 -14.55 -0.65
CA GLY A 207 -21.51 -15.05 -0.53
C GLY A 207 -21.99 -15.77 -1.79
N GLY A 208 -21.86 -17.09 -1.90
CA GLY A 208 -22.33 -17.80 -3.09
C GLY A 208 -22.35 -19.32 -2.91
N LYS A 209 -22.88 -20.03 -3.91
CA LYS A 209 -22.89 -21.51 -3.89
C LYS A 209 -21.52 -22.13 -4.18
N ASP A 210 -20.64 -21.42 -4.89
CA ASP A 210 -19.31 -21.89 -5.28
C ASP A 210 -18.35 -20.70 -5.53
N PRO A 211 -17.83 -20.05 -4.47
CA PRO A 211 -16.91 -18.92 -4.62
C PRO A 211 -15.55 -19.41 -5.15
N ALA A 212 -15.02 -18.71 -6.17
CA ALA A 212 -13.73 -19.01 -6.79
C ALA A 212 -12.56 -19.00 -5.78
N GLU A 213 -12.70 -18.21 -4.72
CA GLU A 213 -11.79 -18.08 -3.57
C GLU A 213 -11.35 -19.42 -2.98
N ARG A 214 -12.25 -20.43 -2.97
CA ARG A 214 -11.91 -21.77 -2.47
C ARG A 214 -10.79 -22.41 -3.28
N TYR A 215 -10.83 -22.26 -4.60
CA TYR A 215 -9.84 -22.82 -5.52
C TYR A 215 -8.52 -22.04 -5.45
N HIS A 216 -8.57 -20.73 -5.19
CA HIS A 216 -7.37 -19.92 -4.96
C HIS A 216 -6.59 -20.44 -3.76
N GLY A 217 -7.27 -20.61 -2.63
CA GLY A 217 -6.69 -21.17 -1.41
C GLY A 217 -6.14 -22.59 -1.63
N GLU A 218 -6.86 -23.44 -2.38
CA GLU A 218 -6.41 -24.81 -2.65
C GLU A 218 -5.15 -24.86 -3.53
N MET A 219 -5.11 -24.10 -4.64
CA MET A 219 -3.95 -24.10 -5.54
C MET A 219 -2.71 -23.49 -4.87
N THR A 220 -2.88 -22.39 -4.14
CA THR A 220 -1.78 -21.78 -3.40
C THR A 220 -1.29 -22.68 -2.26
N SER A 221 -2.17 -23.42 -1.58
CA SER A 221 -1.77 -24.45 -0.61
C SER A 221 -0.89 -25.53 -1.25
N ARG A 222 -1.26 -26.00 -2.44
CA ARG A 222 -0.51 -27.03 -3.17
C ARG A 222 0.87 -26.52 -3.59
N LEU A 223 1.01 -25.24 -3.94
CA LEU A 223 2.32 -24.65 -4.22
C LEU A 223 3.30 -24.82 -3.06
N ILE A 224 2.82 -24.74 -1.81
CA ILE A 224 3.68 -24.88 -0.63
C ILE A 224 4.30 -26.28 -0.61
N GLY A 225 3.49 -27.33 -0.80
CA GLY A 225 3.97 -28.71 -0.86
C GLY A 225 4.92 -28.99 -2.02
N GLU A 226 4.74 -28.30 -3.15
CA GLU A 226 5.57 -28.46 -4.34
C GLU A 226 6.88 -27.65 -4.30
N LEU A 227 6.88 -26.48 -3.65
CA LEU A 227 7.96 -25.49 -3.75
C LEU A 227 8.74 -25.28 -2.45
N VAL A 228 8.24 -25.71 -1.30
CA VAL A 228 8.87 -25.47 0.00
C VAL A 228 9.45 -26.77 0.55
N PRO A 229 10.77 -26.99 0.41
CA PRO A 229 11.43 -28.12 1.03
C PRO A 229 11.32 -28.04 2.55
N ALA A 230 11.24 -29.20 3.23
CA ALA A 230 11.14 -29.25 4.69
C ALA A 230 12.25 -28.45 5.41
N ALA A 231 13.47 -28.43 4.86
CA ALA A 231 14.60 -27.67 5.38
C ALA A 231 14.40 -26.13 5.32
N ARG A 232 13.51 -25.64 4.45
CA ARG A 232 13.21 -24.21 4.27
C ARG A 232 11.87 -23.80 4.89
N ASN A 233 11.20 -24.66 5.65
CA ASN A 233 9.92 -24.32 6.29
C ASN A 233 10.01 -23.06 7.18
N GLY A 234 11.08 -22.91 7.96
CA GLY A 234 11.28 -21.70 8.78
C GLY A 234 11.39 -20.44 7.91
N PHE A 235 12.19 -20.52 6.84
CA PHE A 235 12.35 -19.41 5.89
C PHE A 235 11.04 -19.05 5.18
N PHE A 236 10.24 -20.05 4.79
CA PHE A 236 8.92 -19.82 4.21
C PHE A 236 8.00 -19.08 5.20
N LEU A 237 7.96 -19.51 6.46
CA LEU A 237 7.12 -18.88 7.48
C LEU A 237 7.54 -17.43 7.75
N ASP A 238 8.84 -17.14 7.77
CA ASP A 238 9.37 -15.78 7.93
C ASP A 238 8.96 -14.87 6.76
N GLU A 239 9.06 -15.37 5.53
CA GLU A 239 8.67 -14.61 4.33
C GLU A 239 7.15 -14.50 4.19
N PHE A 240 6.39 -15.51 4.63
CA PHE A 240 4.93 -15.45 4.73
C PHE A 240 4.51 -14.35 5.71
N ASP A 241 5.10 -14.32 6.91
CA ASP A 241 4.80 -13.30 7.92
C ASP A 241 5.18 -11.90 7.42
N ARG A 242 6.28 -11.78 6.67
CA ARG A 242 6.71 -10.52 6.03
C ARG A 242 5.68 -10.04 5.00
N ALA A 243 5.27 -10.92 4.09
CA ALA A 243 4.31 -10.61 3.04
C ALA A 243 2.91 -10.32 3.62
N TYR A 244 2.46 -11.08 4.61
CA TYR A 244 1.17 -10.84 5.27
C TYR A 244 1.18 -9.50 6.01
N ARG A 245 2.27 -9.18 6.72
CA ARG A 245 2.44 -7.87 7.38
C ARG A 245 2.42 -6.72 6.37
N LEU A 246 3.02 -6.88 5.19
CA LEU A 246 2.98 -5.88 4.12
C LEU A 246 1.52 -5.59 3.71
N ASN A 247 0.72 -6.62 3.47
CA ASN A 247 -0.68 -6.49 3.09
C ASN A 247 -1.51 -5.80 4.19
N LEU A 248 -1.32 -6.23 5.45
CA LEU A 248 -2.06 -5.68 6.59
C LEU A 248 -1.65 -4.23 6.91
N GLN A 249 -0.36 -3.91 6.79
CA GLN A 249 0.15 -2.56 7.03
C GLN A 249 -0.43 -1.57 6.02
N TRP A 250 -0.62 -1.97 4.75
CA TRP A 250 -1.32 -1.15 3.77
C TRP A 250 -2.73 -0.77 4.26
N CYS A 251 -3.51 -1.75 4.75
CA CYS A 251 -4.84 -1.48 5.30
C CYS A 251 -4.81 -0.54 6.52
N HIS A 252 -3.86 -0.72 7.44
CA HIS A 252 -3.67 0.19 8.58
C HIS A 252 -3.29 1.61 8.14
N ASP A 253 -2.40 1.75 7.16
CA ASP A 253 -1.97 3.04 6.65
C ASP A 253 -3.13 3.80 5.99
N LEU A 254 -4.00 3.08 5.26
CA LEU A 254 -5.22 3.65 4.70
C LEU A 254 -6.14 4.17 5.81
N LEU A 255 -6.44 3.38 6.83
CA LEU A 255 -7.28 3.84 7.94
C LEU A 255 -6.65 5.01 8.68
N ARG A 256 -5.33 5.02 8.89
CA ARG A 256 -4.64 6.14 9.53
C ARG A 256 -4.77 7.43 8.73
N ILE A 257 -4.63 7.37 7.40
CA ILE A 257 -4.82 8.54 6.52
C ILE A 257 -6.26 9.03 6.61
N VAL A 258 -7.22 8.12 6.50
CA VAL A 258 -8.65 8.43 6.58
C VAL A 258 -9.01 9.05 7.93
N SER A 259 -8.49 8.53 9.05
CA SER A 259 -8.69 9.12 10.38
C SER A 259 -8.02 10.48 10.54
N LEU A 260 -6.87 10.72 9.89
CA LEU A 260 -6.22 12.03 9.86
C LEU A 260 -7.00 13.03 9.00
N GLU A 261 -7.57 12.61 7.88
CA GLU A 261 -8.46 13.41 7.02
C GLU A 261 -9.79 13.74 7.71
N GLN A 262 -10.27 12.89 8.62
CA GLN A 262 -11.48 13.17 9.41
C GLN A 262 -11.22 14.09 10.60
N ASN A 263 -10.05 14.01 11.23
CA ASN A 263 -9.57 15.06 12.14
C ASN A 263 -9.31 16.39 11.40
N ASP A 264 -9.31 16.37 10.06
CA ASP A 264 -9.18 17.53 9.16
C ASP A 264 -10.53 18.13 8.70
N ARG A 265 -11.66 17.72 9.30
CA ARG A 265 -12.99 18.30 9.00
C ARG A 265 -13.26 19.70 9.55
N SER A 266 -12.21 20.51 9.65
CA SER A 266 -12.23 21.87 9.13
C SER A 266 -10.79 22.32 8.95
N GLU A 267 -10.25 22.19 7.74
CA GLU A 267 -9.07 22.97 7.37
C GLU A 267 -9.37 24.43 7.70
N ILE A 268 -8.61 25.00 8.61
CA ILE A 268 -8.71 26.40 8.96
C ILE A 268 -7.53 27.16 8.37
N GLU A 269 -7.67 28.48 8.33
CA GLU A 269 -6.58 29.36 8.00
C GLU A 269 -5.68 29.53 9.23
N HIS A 270 -4.46 29.01 9.16
CA HIS A 270 -3.39 29.33 10.11
C HIS A 270 -2.59 30.51 9.58
N ARG A 271 -2.43 31.55 10.40
CA ARG A 271 -1.53 32.67 10.12
C ARG A 271 -0.12 32.32 10.57
N GLY A 272 0.88 32.80 9.85
CA GLY A 272 2.27 32.64 10.23
C GLY A 272 3.12 33.83 9.82
N HIS A 273 4.27 33.97 10.46
CA HIS A 273 5.22 35.01 10.15
C HIS A 273 6.67 34.58 10.45
N CYS A 274 7.63 35.22 9.80
CA CYS A 274 9.04 35.12 10.21
C CYS A 274 9.28 35.89 11.52
N HIS A 275 10.42 35.68 12.20
CA HIS A 275 10.68 36.30 13.51
C HIS A 275 10.51 37.82 13.55
N CYS A 276 10.97 38.55 12.54
CA CYS A 276 10.84 40.02 12.48
C CYS A 276 9.48 40.51 11.95
N GLY A 277 8.59 39.60 11.52
CA GLY A 277 7.26 39.94 11.01
C GLY A 277 7.24 40.54 9.59
N SER A 278 8.39 40.70 8.93
CA SER A 278 8.47 41.25 7.57
C SER A 278 7.86 40.33 6.51
N VAL A 279 7.82 39.02 6.76
CA VAL A 279 7.16 38.01 5.92
C VAL A 279 5.96 37.49 6.69
N LYS A 280 4.76 37.63 6.12
CA LYS A 280 3.51 37.09 6.67
C LYS A 280 2.85 36.19 5.64
N PHE A 281 2.25 35.10 6.10
CA PHE A 281 1.64 34.11 5.23
C PHE A 281 0.47 33.43 5.92
N ARG A 282 -0.35 32.78 5.11
CA ARG A 282 -1.48 31.95 5.52
C ARG A 282 -1.34 30.57 4.94
N VAL A 283 -1.66 29.57 5.76
CA VAL A 283 -1.72 28.18 5.31
C VAL A 283 -3.05 27.54 5.71
N ARG A 284 -3.67 26.81 4.78
CA ARG A 284 -4.83 25.96 5.07
C ARG A 284 -4.35 24.59 5.56
N ALA A 285 -4.70 24.23 6.79
CA ALA A 285 -4.33 22.99 7.45
C ALA A 285 -5.31 22.67 8.61
N PRO A 286 -5.31 21.43 9.14
CA PRO A 286 -6.12 21.07 10.31
C PRO A 286 -5.69 21.79 11.59
N ARG A 287 -6.61 21.95 12.55
CA ARG A 287 -6.27 22.43 13.91
C ARG A 287 -5.28 21.51 14.62
N GLN A 288 -5.34 20.21 14.34
CA GLN A 288 -4.42 19.20 14.87
C GLN A 288 -3.34 18.92 13.82
N LEU A 289 -2.13 19.44 14.03
CA LEU A 289 -1.06 19.37 13.05
C LEU A 289 -0.27 18.07 13.16
N SER A 290 0.08 17.48 12.02
CA SER A 290 1.11 16.45 11.93
C SER A 290 2.39 17.08 11.39
N ALA A 291 3.44 17.09 12.20
CA ALA A 291 4.73 17.64 11.84
C ALA A 291 5.83 16.58 11.82
N VAL A 292 6.80 16.74 10.94
CA VAL A 292 7.97 15.88 10.85
C VAL A 292 9.19 16.60 11.40
N ARG A 293 9.95 15.93 12.27
CA ARG A 293 11.28 16.36 12.71
C ARG A 293 12.33 15.56 11.95
N CYS A 294 13.25 16.27 11.30
CA CYS A 294 14.29 15.68 10.47
C CYS A 294 15.66 15.94 11.09
N ASN A 295 16.49 14.90 11.20
CA ASN A 295 17.85 14.97 11.74
C ASN A 295 18.92 15.40 10.71
N CYS A 296 18.58 15.72 9.46
CA CYS A 296 19.62 16.14 8.50
C CYS A 296 20.29 17.45 8.95
N SER A 297 21.54 17.65 8.56
CA SER A 297 22.39 18.76 9.04
C SER A 297 21.69 20.12 9.01
N ILE A 298 21.06 20.51 7.89
CA ILE A 298 20.34 21.79 7.81
C ILE A 298 19.08 21.84 8.68
N CYS A 299 18.32 20.74 8.81
CA CYS A 299 17.09 20.70 9.60
C CYS A 299 17.38 20.70 11.10
N GLN A 300 18.39 19.94 11.53
CA GLN A 300 18.87 19.93 12.90
C GLN A 300 19.41 21.31 13.31
N MET A 301 20.27 21.93 12.50
CA MET A 301 20.84 23.25 12.79
C MET A 301 19.79 24.37 12.79
N SER A 302 18.81 24.32 11.88
CA SER A 302 17.73 25.33 11.83
C SER A 302 16.58 25.06 12.79
N GLY A 303 16.54 23.88 13.43
CA GLY A 303 15.42 23.44 14.25
C GLY A 303 14.09 23.42 13.48
N PHE A 304 14.12 23.09 12.19
CA PHE A 304 12.93 23.16 11.33
C PHE A 304 11.98 22.00 11.62
N MET A 305 10.69 22.31 11.78
CA MET A 305 9.64 21.32 12.05
C MET A 305 8.60 21.36 10.92
N HIS A 306 8.59 20.29 10.12
CA HIS A 306 7.99 20.27 8.80
C HIS A 306 6.49 19.97 8.85
N LEU A 307 5.66 20.89 8.36
CA LEU A 307 4.27 20.61 7.95
C LEU A 307 4.21 20.64 6.43
N LEU A 308 3.90 19.50 5.82
CA LEU A 308 3.79 19.39 4.35
C LEU A 308 2.37 19.77 3.92
N VAL A 309 2.26 20.69 2.97
CA VAL A 309 0.98 21.12 2.39
C VAL A 309 1.05 21.17 0.86
N PRO A 310 -0.06 20.89 0.15
CA PRO A 310 -0.17 21.15 -1.28
C PRO A 310 0.10 22.62 -1.66
N GLY A 311 0.52 22.84 -2.90
CA GLY A 311 0.97 24.16 -3.38
C GLY A 311 -0.10 25.26 -3.34
N ASP A 312 -1.38 24.88 -3.45
CA ASP A 312 -2.55 25.77 -3.42
C ASP A 312 -3.03 26.11 -2.00
N ARG A 313 -2.35 25.59 -0.96
CA ARG A 313 -2.71 25.85 0.44
C ARG A 313 -1.89 26.94 1.12
N LEU A 314 -0.81 27.44 0.50
CA LEU A 314 0.00 28.54 1.02
C LEU A 314 -0.28 29.83 0.25
N THR A 315 -0.61 30.89 0.98
CA THR A 315 -0.74 32.25 0.44
C THR A 315 0.23 33.18 1.19
N ILE A 316 1.11 33.87 0.47
CA ILE A 316 1.97 34.90 1.06
C ILE A 316 1.14 36.18 1.15
N GLU A 317 0.98 36.72 2.36
CA GLU A 317 0.21 37.96 2.57
C GLU A 317 1.08 39.19 2.28
N CYS A 318 2.34 39.18 2.72
CA CYS A 318 3.31 40.23 2.43
C CYS A 318 4.75 39.75 2.64
N GLY A 319 5.69 40.53 2.08
CA GLY A 319 7.12 40.37 2.30
C GLY A 319 7.84 39.42 1.36
N GLU A 320 7.28 39.18 0.16
CA GLU A 320 7.95 38.39 -0.88
C GLU A 320 9.33 38.96 -1.25
N GLU A 321 9.48 40.29 -1.22
CA GLU A 321 10.73 41.01 -1.43
C GLU A 321 11.80 40.76 -0.35
N PHE A 322 11.40 40.21 0.81
CA PHE A 322 12.31 39.79 1.87
C PHE A 322 12.67 38.31 1.80
N LEU A 323 12.09 37.54 0.88
CA LEU A 323 12.41 36.13 0.71
C LEU A 323 13.65 35.96 -0.15
N ILE A 324 14.65 35.25 0.39
CA ILE A 324 15.82 34.79 -0.35
C ILE A 324 15.82 33.27 -0.39
N THR A 325 16.22 32.70 -1.54
CA THR A 325 16.28 31.25 -1.72
C THR A 325 17.73 30.77 -1.72
N TYR A 326 18.00 29.74 -0.93
CA TYR A 326 19.24 28.98 -0.94
C TYR A 326 18.98 27.58 -1.53
N GLN A 327 19.84 27.16 -2.43
CA GLN A 327 19.83 25.83 -3.05
C GLN A 327 21.23 25.24 -2.90
N PHE A 328 21.29 23.94 -2.60
CA PHE A 328 22.54 23.20 -2.47
C PHE A 328 22.33 21.74 -2.89
N ASN A 329 23.41 20.96 -2.92
CA ASN A 329 23.40 19.56 -3.33
C ASN A 329 22.85 19.41 -4.77
N LYS A 330 21.72 18.73 -4.97
CA LYS A 330 21.08 18.52 -6.29
C LYS A 330 20.33 19.76 -6.82
N ASN A 331 20.32 20.88 -6.08
CA ASN A 331 19.62 22.13 -6.42
C ASN A 331 18.09 22.02 -6.62
N ILE A 332 17.46 20.93 -6.12
CA ILE A 332 16.02 20.70 -6.26
C ILE A 332 15.23 21.43 -5.15
N ALA A 333 15.64 21.23 -3.89
CA ALA A 333 14.99 21.88 -2.76
C ALA A 333 15.30 23.38 -2.76
N ARG A 334 14.26 24.22 -2.66
CA ARG A 334 14.39 25.68 -2.63
C ARG A 334 14.13 26.17 -1.23
N HIS A 335 15.19 26.31 -0.42
CA HIS A 335 15.10 26.75 0.98
C HIS A 335 14.88 28.26 1.04
N THR A 336 13.72 28.71 1.51
CA THR A 336 13.32 30.13 1.47
C THR A 336 13.41 30.76 2.85
N PHE A 337 14.21 31.82 2.99
CA PHE A 337 14.50 32.50 4.24
C PHE A 337 14.09 33.97 4.19
N CYS A 338 13.73 34.53 5.34
CA CYS A 338 13.64 35.97 5.48
C CYS A 338 15.05 36.56 5.55
N ARG A 339 15.43 37.39 4.58
CA ARG A 339 16.75 38.05 4.51
C ARG A 339 17.03 38.98 5.69
N VAL A 340 16.00 39.40 6.43
CA VAL A 340 16.12 40.32 7.57
C VAL A 340 16.47 39.60 8.87
N CYS A 341 15.81 38.47 9.17
CA CYS A 341 15.98 37.75 10.44
C CYS A 341 16.55 36.33 10.30
N GLY A 342 16.80 35.85 9.09
CA GLY A 342 17.35 34.51 8.82
C GLY A 342 16.37 33.35 9.04
N VAL A 343 15.15 33.60 9.52
CA VAL A 343 14.14 32.54 9.73
C VAL A 343 13.67 31.95 8.40
N LYS A 344 13.55 30.62 8.35
CA LYS A 344 12.96 29.83 7.26
C LYS A 344 11.47 29.56 7.58
N PRO A 345 10.51 30.40 7.15
CA PRO A 345 9.09 30.19 7.46
C PRO A 345 8.48 29.03 6.67
N PHE A 346 8.92 28.83 5.44
CA PHE A 346 8.49 27.74 4.57
C PHE A 346 9.53 27.51 3.48
N TYR A 347 9.45 26.38 2.78
CA TYR A 347 10.29 26.12 1.61
C TYR A 347 9.69 25.06 0.69
N ARG A 348 10.21 24.91 -0.53
CA ARG A 348 9.82 23.81 -1.44
C ARG A 348 10.78 22.62 -1.27
N PRO A 349 10.33 21.48 -0.71
CA PRO A 349 11.20 20.34 -0.45
C PRO A 349 11.51 19.53 -1.71
N ARG A 350 12.64 18.82 -1.71
CA ARG A 350 12.99 17.86 -2.78
C ARG A 350 11.95 16.74 -2.90
N SER A 351 11.40 16.26 -1.79
CA SER A 351 10.41 15.18 -1.74
C SER A 351 9.03 15.57 -2.29
N ASN A 352 8.72 16.87 -2.33
CA ASN A 352 7.46 17.37 -2.86
C ASN A 352 7.67 18.72 -3.57
N PRO A 353 8.21 18.73 -4.80
CA PRO A 353 8.52 19.97 -5.52
C PRO A 353 7.29 20.83 -5.86
N ALA A 354 6.10 20.21 -5.90
CA ALA A 354 4.83 20.88 -6.21
C ALA A 354 4.13 21.47 -4.97
N GLY A 355 4.61 21.15 -3.76
CA GLY A 355 4.05 21.63 -2.50
C GLY A 355 5.03 22.48 -1.69
N PHE A 356 4.61 22.81 -0.47
CA PHE A 356 5.42 23.54 0.51
C PHE A 356 5.60 22.74 1.78
N SER A 357 6.73 22.95 2.44
CA SER A 357 6.96 22.55 3.83
C SER A 357 6.99 23.81 4.68
N ILE A 358 5.99 23.97 5.55
CA ILE A 358 5.85 25.09 6.49
C ILE A 358 6.60 24.75 7.77
N ASN A 359 7.29 25.74 8.35
CA ASN A 359 7.82 25.63 9.69
C ASN A 359 6.69 25.88 10.68
N VAL A 360 6.18 24.84 11.35
CA VAL A 360 5.08 25.01 12.31
C VAL A 360 5.44 25.94 13.47
N ARG A 361 6.73 26.17 13.74
CA ARG A 361 7.21 27.13 14.74
C ARG A 361 6.98 28.60 14.34
N CYS A 362 6.68 28.85 13.06
CA CYS A 362 6.35 30.18 12.52
C CYS A 362 4.83 30.43 12.46
N LEU A 363 4.00 29.45 12.86
CA LEU A 363 2.55 29.59 12.88
C LEU A 363 2.07 30.19 14.20
N ASP A 364 0.97 30.93 14.12
CA ASP A 364 0.22 31.38 15.29
C ASP A 364 -0.42 30.19 16.00
N LYS A 365 -0.04 30.01 17.26
CA LYS A 365 -0.48 28.91 18.10
C LYS A 365 -1.96 28.98 18.48
N THR A 366 -2.62 30.15 18.36
CA THR A 366 -4.04 30.31 18.71
C THR A 366 -4.99 29.45 17.88
N THR A 367 -4.54 29.07 16.68
CA THR A 367 -5.28 28.23 15.73
C THR A 367 -4.92 26.75 15.84
N ILE A 368 -3.89 26.41 16.61
CA ILE A 368 -3.35 25.05 16.73
C ILE A 368 -3.86 24.42 18.03
N GLU A 369 -4.53 23.27 17.92
CA GLU A 369 -5.01 22.50 19.05
C GLU A 369 -3.94 21.55 19.59
N SER A 370 -3.29 20.81 18.70
CA SER A 370 -2.22 19.87 19.06
C SER A 370 -1.23 19.70 17.90
N ILE A 371 -0.02 19.22 18.22
CA ILE A 371 1.00 18.90 17.22
C ILE A 371 1.54 17.50 17.51
N ARG A 372 1.27 16.55 16.62
CA ARG A 372 1.95 15.25 16.58
C ARG A 372 3.29 15.40 15.87
N ILE A 373 4.34 14.80 16.41
CA ILE A 373 5.68 14.87 15.82
C ILE A 373 6.13 13.45 15.45
N ASP A 374 6.34 13.22 14.16
CA ASP A 374 6.96 12.01 13.64
C ASP A 374 8.45 12.29 13.33
N GLU A 375 9.35 11.34 13.59
CA GLU A 375 10.79 11.48 13.35
C GLU A 375 11.16 10.98 11.95
N PHE A 376 12.11 11.64 11.29
CA PHE A 376 12.61 11.28 9.96
C PHE A 376 14.14 11.31 9.91
N ASP A 377 14.72 10.23 9.42
CA ASP A 377 16.17 10.10 9.23
C ASP A 377 16.63 10.74 7.91
N GLY A 378 16.80 12.06 7.94
CA GLY A 378 17.35 12.82 6.84
C GLY A 378 18.89 12.79 6.74
N GLU A 379 19.64 12.27 7.70
CA GLU A 379 21.07 11.97 7.51
C GLU A 379 21.24 10.89 6.45
N HIS A 380 20.43 9.83 6.55
CA HIS A 380 20.38 8.75 5.56
C HIS A 380 19.24 8.96 4.55
N TRP A 381 19.11 10.18 4.02
CA TRP A 381 17.95 10.59 3.22
C TRP A 381 17.58 9.61 2.10
N GLU A 382 18.53 9.10 1.30
CA GLU A 382 18.21 8.19 0.19
C GLU A 382 17.70 6.82 0.70
N GLN A 383 18.15 6.36 1.88
CA GLN A 383 17.69 5.11 2.50
C GLN A 383 16.38 5.31 3.25
N ALA A 384 16.21 6.42 3.96
CA ALA A 384 14.97 6.74 4.67
C ALA A 384 13.85 7.12 3.72
N PHE A 385 14.17 7.88 2.66
CA PHE A 385 13.23 8.16 1.58
C PHE A 385 12.98 6.92 0.73
N GLY A 386 13.99 6.07 0.50
CA GLY A 386 13.88 4.79 -0.20
C GLY A 386 13.22 3.66 0.61
N SER A 387 13.22 3.72 1.93
CA SER A 387 12.38 2.87 2.79
C SER A 387 10.96 3.43 2.91
N MET A 388 10.79 4.73 2.65
CA MET A 388 9.51 5.38 2.39
C MET A 388 9.06 5.31 0.91
N GLN A 389 9.89 4.79 0.00
CA GLN A 389 9.60 4.57 -1.43
C GLN A 389 10.47 3.42 -1.94
N PRO A 390 9.97 2.17 -2.05
CA PRO A 390 10.79 1.07 -2.51
C PRO A 390 11.19 1.35 -3.97
N GLY A 391 12.49 1.47 -4.21
CA GLY A 391 13.11 1.69 -5.50
C GLY A 391 14.48 0.99 -5.56
N PRO A 392 14.88 0.49 -6.73
CA PRO A 392 15.79 -0.63 -6.89
C PRO A 392 17.24 -0.24 -6.58
N LYS A 393 17.96 -1.09 -5.85
CA LYS A 393 19.42 -0.97 -5.77
C LYS A 393 20.00 -1.33 -7.13
N LEU A 394 20.58 -0.34 -7.81
CA LEU A 394 21.50 -0.58 -8.92
C LEU A 394 22.69 -1.40 -8.41
N CYS A 395 22.96 -2.52 -9.06
CA CYS A 395 24.20 -3.28 -8.91
C CYS A 395 25.39 -2.36 -9.24
N THR A 396 26.28 -2.16 -8.28
CA THR A 396 27.62 -1.65 -8.54
C THR A 396 28.48 -2.78 -9.08
N GLU A 397 29.03 -2.58 -10.26
CA GLU A 397 30.02 -3.42 -10.93
C GLU A 397 31.20 -3.70 -9.99
N GLU A 398 31.49 -4.98 -9.77
CA GLU A 398 32.75 -5.41 -9.16
C GLU A 398 33.88 -5.18 -10.15
N GLN A 399 34.85 -4.38 -9.70
CA GLN A 399 36.14 -4.23 -10.35
C GLN A 399 36.88 -5.57 -10.34
N THR A 400 37.28 -6.04 -11.53
CA THR A 400 38.21 -7.16 -11.71
C THR A 400 39.57 -6.84 -11.11
N PRO A 401 40.19 -7.74 -10.32
CA PRO A 401 41.61 -7.69 -10.03
C PRO A 401 42.41 -8.45 -11.10
N GLU A 402 43.56 -7.89 -11.46
CA GLU A 402 44.67 -8.55 -12.19
C GLU A 402 45.25 -9.75 -11.43
#